data_AF-A0A966TS89-F1
#
_entry.id   AF-A0A966TS89-F1
#
_cell.length_a   1.000
_cell.length_b   1.000
_cell.length_c   1.000
_cell.angle_alpha   90.00
_cell.angle_beta   90.00
_cell.angle_gamma   90.00
#
_symmetry.space_group_name_H-M   'P 1'
#
loop_
_entity.id
_entity.type
_entity.pdbx_description
1 polymer ?
#
loop_
_entity_poly.entity_id
_entity_poly.type
_entity_poly.pdbx_seq_one_letter_code
_entity_poly.pdbx_strand_id
1 'polypeptide(L)'
;MAPPKNKNIRESDERDISPRLVRLGREALVIGLAALTGYLLICLITYSPLDPGWTSTGDGAPTRNLGGRFGAWFADLFLHAFGYPAYLFPAIFGLISARTLRNKTRPSSHYLRAVHGVGLALTVIAACGLGYVHFAQAAVKGTFLGGGWLGLVIGGWLLEVFGPVGATVILLVGLVGGLSWALDVSWFTAMDRIGEAVFRALAAARGVCVEWLDKAKGARSRRQRQETVAEIRRVREHKEPPR
;
A
#
# COMPACT_ATOMS: atom_id res chain seq x y z
N MET A 1 76.71 7.41 8.51
CA MET A 1 75.93 7.99 9.63
C MET A 1 75.08 9.10 9.03
N ALA A 2 73.76 9.08 8.90
CA ALA A 2 72.67 8.19 9.33
C ALA A 2 71.52 8.28 8.27
N PRO A 3 70.58 7.33 8.21
CA PRO A 3 69.53 7.30 7.18
C PRO A 3 68.31 8.16 7.58
N PRO A 4 67.54 8.75 6.66
CA PRO A 4 66.22 9.25 7.01
C PRO A 4 65.19 8.10 7.02
N LYS A 5 64.88 7.73 8.26
CA LYS A 5 63.76 6.96 8.80
C LYS A 5 62.53 6.81 7.92
N ASN A 6 62.14 5.55 7.76
CA ASN A 6 60.76 5.10 7.60
C ASN A 6 59.86 5.78 8.65
N LYS A 7 58.82 6.50 8.21
CA LYS A 7 57.73 7.01 9.04
C LYS A 7 56.42 6.47 8.46
N ASN A 8 56.15 5.19 8.76
CA ASN A 8 54.78 4.74 8.90
C ASN A 8 54.07 5.58 9.98
N ILE A 9 52.74 5.53 9.96
CA ILE A 9 51.83 5.97 11.03
C ILE A 9 51.53 7.48 11.01
N ARG A 10 50.73 7.89 10.03
CA ARG A 10 49.57 8.72 10.35
C ARG A 10 48.36 7.97 9.84
N GLU A 11 47.90 7.03 10.68
CA GLU A 11 46.51 6.64 10.70
C GLU A 11 45.69 7.92 10.55
N SER A 12 45.04 8.05 9.39
CA SER A 12 43.92 8.96 9.27
C SER A 12 42.91 8.49 10.29
N ASP A 13 42.82 9.23 11.38
CA ASP A 13 41.73 9.27 12.34
C ASP A 13 40.41 9.55 11.58
N GLU A 14 39.95 8.55 10.83
CA GLU A 14 38.58 8.44 10.38
C GLU A 14 37.77 8.39 11.65
N ARG A 15 37.13 9.52 11.98
CA ARG A 15 36.21 9.68 13.09
C ARG A 15 35.19 8.55 13.08
N ASP A 16 35.51 7.46 13.76
CA ASP A 16 34.68 6.29 13.93
C ASP A 16 33.49 6.71 14.79
N ILE A 17 32.42 7.16 14.14
CA ILE A 17 31.16 7.44 14.82
C ILE A 17 30.77 6.13 15.51
N SER A 18 30.70 6.16 16.84
CA SER A 18 30.47 4.93 17.60
C SER A 18 29.25 4.17 17.02
N PRO A 19 29.34 2.85 16.77
CA PRO A 19 28.25 2.07 16.18
C PRO A 19 26.92 2.20 16.94
N ARG A 20 27.01 2.54 18.24
CA ARG A 20 25.86 2.87 19.09
C ARG A 20 25.16 4.15 18.65
N LEU A 21 25.88 5.24 18.39
CA LEU A 21 25.31 6.52 17.93
C LEU A 21 24.60 6.38 16.58
N VAL A 22 25.19 5.63 15.64
CA VAL A 22 24.56 5.34 14.33
C VAL A 22 23.25 4.58 14.50
N ARG A 23 23.24 3.59 15.41
CA ARG A 23 22.04 2.81 15.73
C ARG A 23 20.96 3.66 16.39
N LEU A 24 21.32 4.47 17.39
CA LEU A 24 20.42 5.39 18.10
C LEU A 24 19.82 6.42 17.15
N GLY A 25 20.64 7.03 16.27
CA GLY A 25 20.17 7.96 15.25
C GLY A 25 19.17 7.32 14.28
N ARG A 26 19.41 6.08 13.86
CA ARG A 26 18.47 5.33 13.02
C ARG A 26 17.16 5.01 13.74
N GLU A 27 17.22 4.58 15.00
CA GLU A 27 16.03 4.29 15.80
C GLU A 27 15.18 5.57 16.00
N ALA A 28 15.82 6.71 16.32
CA ALA A 28 15.18 8.01 16.38
C ALA A 28 14.55 8.42 15.04
N LEU A 29 15.23 8.19 13.92
CA LEU A 29 14.72 8.48 12.57
C LEU A 29 13.49 7.62 12.23
N VAL A 30 13.50 6.32 12.55
CA VAL A 30 12.34 5.43 12.32
C VAL A 30 11.13 5.89 13.13
N ILE A 31 11.33 6.19 14.42
CA ILE A 31 10.26 6.70 15.30
C ILE A 31 9.75 8.05 14.78
N GLY A 32 10.64 8.96 14.42
CA GLY A 32 10.29 10.26 13.86
C GLY A 32 9.48 10.15 12.56
N LEU A 33 9.89 9.28 11.63
CA LEU A 33 9.15 9.04 10.38
C LEU A 33 7.79 8.38 10.62
N ALA A 34 7.68 7.47 11.59
CA ALA A 34 6.41 6.84 11.95
C ALA A 34 5.44 7.86 12.58
N ALA A 35 5.93 8.71 13.49
CA ALA A 35 5.16 9.79 14.07
C ALA A 35 4.73 10.81 13.01
N LEU A 36 5.64 11.21 12.12
CA LEU A 36 5.34 12.08 10.99
C LEU A 36 4.26 11.48 10.09
N THR A 37 4.37 10.19 9.76
CA THR A 37 3.37 9.48 8.95
C THR A 37 1.97 9.58 9.56
N GLY A 38 1.85 9.26 10.85
CA GLY A 38 0.58 9.35 11.57
C GLY A 38 0.04 10.78 11.62
N TYR A 39 0.90 11.75 11.93
CA TYR A 39 0.52 13.16 11.99
C TYR A 39 0.02 13.69 10.63
N LEU A 40 0.76 13.45 9.54
CA LEU A 40 0.35 13.90 8.21
C LEU A 40 -0.95 13.24 7.74
N LEU A 41 -1.15 11.96 8.08
CA LEU A 41 -2.39 11.26 7.77
C LEU A 41 -3.58 11.88 8.50
N ILE A 42 -3.43 12.19 9.79
CA ILE A 42 -4.45 12.90 10.58
C ILE A 42 -4.75 14.26 9.95
N CYS A 43 -3.71 15.02 9.57
CA CYS A 43 -3.89 16.32 8.92
C CYS A 43 -4.71 16.20 7.63
N LEU A 44 -4.39 15.24 6.76
CA LEU A 44 -5.08 15.04 5.48
C LEU A 44 -6.51 14.49 5.63
N ILE A 45 -6.77 13.61 6.59
CA ILE A 45 -8.11 13.06 6.84
C ILE A 45 -9.03 14.11 7.46
N THR A 46 -8.49 14.96 8.33
CA THR A 46 -9.26 16.00 9.05
C THR A 46 -9.23 17.36 8.35
N TYR A 47 -8.94 17.36 7.04
CA TYR A 47 -8.98 18.56 6.22
C TYR A 47 -10.38 19.18 6.19
N SER A 48 -10.44 20.50 6.30
CA SER A 48 -11.66 21.29 6.13
C SER A 48 -11.34 22.55 5.31
N PRO A 49 -12.11 22.87 4.25
CA PRO A 49 -11.91 24.10 3.47
C PRO A 49 -12.21 25.39 4.25
N LEU A 50 -12.90 25.25 5.40
CA LEU A 50 -13.22 26.35 6.29
C LEU A 50 -12.07 26.67 7.26
N ASP A 51 -11.04 25.84 7.30
CA ASP A 51 -9.84 26.12 8.09
C ASP A 51 -8.90 27.07 7.33
N PRO A 52 -8.11 27.90 8.03
CA PRO A 52 -7.11 28.75 7.40
C PRO A 52 -6.01 27.89 6.75
N GLY A 53 -5.75 28.14 5.46
CA GLY A 53 -4.81 27.40 4.63
C GLY A 53 -4.11 28.28 3.60
N TRP A 54 -3.52 27.65 2.59
CA TRP A 54 -2.84 28.33 1.47
C TRP A 54 -3.86 28.96 0.51
N THR A 55 -4.98 28.27 0.27
CA THR A 55 -6.00 28.64 -0.71
C THR A 55 -7.22 29.33 -0.09
N SER A 56 -7.40 29.22 1.23
CA SER A 56 -8.55 29.75 1.97
C SER A 56 -8.08 30.47 3.23
N THR A 57 -8.65 31.64 3.52
CA THR A 57 -8.42 32.35 4.79
C THR A 57 -9.16 31.71 5.96
N GLY A 58 -10.07 30.77 5.69
CA GLY A 58 -10.97 30.16 6.66
C GLY A 58 -12.16 31.07 7.04
N ASP A 59 -13.07 30.52 7.84
CA ASP A 59 -14.30 31.19 8.31
C ASP A 59 -14.11 31.97 9.63
N GLY A 60 -12.88 32.06 10.12
CA GLY A 60 -12.55 32.70 11.40
C GLY A 60 -12.89 31.87 12.64
N ALA A 61 -13.47 30.68 12.49
CA ALA A 61 -13.70 29.76 13.59
C ALA A 61 -12.40 29.09 14.05
N PRO A 62 -12.37 28.46 15.24
CA PRO A 62 -11.26 27.62 15.66
C PRO A 62 -10.97 26.52 14.62
N THR A 63 -9.68 26.27 14.37
CA THR A 63 -9.23 25.27 13.39
C THR A 63 -9.79 23.89 13.72
N ARG A 64 -10.46 23.26 12.76
CA ARG A 64 -11.10 21.95 12.89
C ARG A 64 -10.13 20.80 12.65
N ASN A 65 -9.09 21.04 11.86
CA ASN A 65 -8.01 20.07 11.63
C ASN A 65 -7.35 19.64 12.95
N LEU A 66 -7.27 18.33 13.19
CA LEU A 66 -6.70 17.79 14.43
C LEU A 66 -5.17 17.99 14.50
N GLY A 67 -4.52 18.28 13.37
CA GLY A 67 -3.13 18.73 13.33
C GLY A 67 -2.94 20.21 13.71
N GLY A 68 -4.00 20.92 14.06
CA GLY A 68 -4.00 22.35 14.35
C GLY A 68 -3.77 23.19 13.09
N ARG A 69 -3.39 24.46 13.27
CA ARG A 69 -3.21 25.41 12.16
C ARG A 69 -2.15 24.98 11.14
N PHE A 70 -1.07 24.35 11.62
CA PHE A 70 -0.07 23.78 10.72
C PHE A 70 -0.65 22.62 9.88
N GLY A 71 -1.39 21.72 10.52
CA GLY A 71 -2.03 20.60 9.84
C GLY A 71 -3.04 21.03 8.79
N ALA A 72 -3.87 22.03 9.10
CA ALA A 72 -4.81 22.62 8.17
C ALA A 72 -4.11 23.20 6.93
N TRP A 73 -3.06 24.00 7.14
CA TRP A 73 -2.28 24.59 6.05
C TRP A 73 -1.56 23.54 5.20
N PHE A 74 -0.96 22.53 5.85
CA PHE A 74 -0.30 21.43 5.16
C PHE A 74 -1.28 20.63 4.30
N ALA A 75 -2.43 20.25 4.88
CA ALA A 75 -3.43 19.45 4.20
C ALA A 75 -4.02 20.21 3.01
N ASP A 76 -4.31 21.50 3.19
CA ASP A 76 -4.78 22.37 2.12
C ASP A 76 -3.81 22.43 0.94
N LEU A 77 -2.53 22.71 1.20
CA LEU A 77 -1.50 22.75 0.16
C LEU A 77 -1.37 21.40 -0.56
N PHE A 78 -1.30 20.29 0.18
CA PHE A 78 -1.06 18.97 -0.41
C PHE A 78 -2.25 18.46 -1.21
N LEU A 79 -3.49 18.66 -0.73
CA LEU A 79 -4.69 18.25 -1.45
C LEU A 79 -4.90 19.10 -2.71
N HIS A 80 -4.60 20.40 -2.69
CA HIS A 80 -4.66 21.22 -3.90
C HIS A 80 -3.53 20.91 -4.88
N ALA A 81 -2.32 20.64 -4.40
CA ALA A 81 -1.18 20.33 -5.26
C ALA A 81 -1.29 18.95 -5.91
N PHE A 82 -1.70 17.92 -5.16
CA PHE A 82 -1.65 16.52 -5.59
C PHE A 82 -3.01 15.83 -5.69
N GLY A 83 -4.09 16.40 -5.16
CA GLY A 83 -5.41 15.77 -5.14
C GLY A 83 -5.46 14.54 -4.23
N TYR A 84 -6.18 13.50 -4.64
CA TYR A 84 -6.24 12.23 -3.91
C TYR A 84 -4.86 11.56 -3.72
N PRO A 85 -3.94 11.61 -4.69
CA PRO A 85 -2.56 11.16 -4.48
C PRO A 85 -1.80 11.82 -3.33
N ALA A 86 -2.29 12.92 -2.72
CA ALA A 86 -1.71 13.47 -1.49
C ALA A 86 -1.61 12.42 -0.36
N TYR A 87 -2.55 11.46 -0.30
CA TYR A 87 -2.51 10.38 0.69
C TYR A 87 -1.36 9.38 0.45
N LEU A 88 -0.68 9.42 -0.70
CA LEU A 88 0.53 8.63 -0.92
C LEU A 88 1.70 9.14 -0.07
N PHE A 89 1.77 10.43 0.26
CA PHE A 89 2.92 10.97 1.01
C PHE A 89 3.08 10.35 2.41
N PRO A 90 2.03 10.26 3.25
CA PRO A 90 2.10 9.47 4.48
C PRO A 90 2.53 8.01 4.22
N ALA A 91 1.97 7.35 3.19
CA ALA A 91 2.34 5.98 2.85
C ALA A 91 3.83 5.85 2.45
N ILE A 92 4.39 6.84 1.75
CA ILE A 92 5.80 6.91 1.37
C ILE A 92 6.69 7.06 2.61
N PHE A 93 6.34 7.95 3.55
CA PHE A 93 7.08 8.08 4.81
C PHE A 93 7.02 6.79 5.63
N GLY A 94 5.86 6.12 5.67
CA GLY A 94 5.71 4.81 6.28
C GLY A 94 6.57 3.73 5.62
N LEU A 95 6.62 3.70 4.28
CA LEU A 95 7.46 2.78 3.51
C LEU A 95 8.95 3.02 3.79
N ILE A 96 9.39 4.27 3.81
CA ILE A 96 10.79 4.64 4.12
C ILE A 96 11.14 4.24 5.55
N SER A 97 10.23 4.47 6.51
CA SER A 97 10.40 4.04 7.90
C SER A 97 10.54 2.51 8.00
N ALA A 98 9.65 1.76 7.34
CA ALA A 98 9.68 0.30 7.30
C ALA A 98 10.96 -0.26 6.65
N ARG A 99 11.41 0.34 5.53
CA ARG A 99 12.66 -0.04 4.86
C ARG A 99 13.88 0.22 5.73
N THR A 100 13.91 1.35 6.42
CA THR A 100 14.99 1.71 7.35
C THR A 100 15.05 0.74 8.53
N LEU A 101 13.90 0.27 9.00
CA LEU A 101 13.82 -0.72 10.07
C LEU A 101 14.27 -2.12 9.62
N ARG A 102 13.98 -2.52 8.37
CA ARG A 102 14.34 -3.84 7.81
C ARG A 102 15.82 -3.93 7.42
N ASN A 103 16.40 -2.89 6.84
CA ASN A 103 17.78 -2.89 6.35
C ASN A 103 18.81 -2.58 7.44
N LYS A 104 18.83 -3.36 8.53
CA LYS A 104 19.75 -3.15 9.67
C LYS A 104 21.22 -3.43 9.33
N THR A 105 21.50 -4.23 8.29
CA THR A 105 22.80 -4.87 8.08
C THR A 105 23.44 -4.61 6.71
N ARG A 106 22.75 -3.96 5.76
CA ARG A 106 23.32 -3.62 4.45
C ARG A 106 23.07 -2.15 4.10
N PRO A 107 24.12 -1.32 3.97
CA PRO A 107 23.94 0.01 3.42
C PRO A 107 23.43 -0.13 1.99
N SER A 108 22.24 0.42 1.72
CA SER A 108 21.73 0.49 0.35
C SER A 108 22.66 1.37 -0.49
N SER A 109 22.95 0.97 -1.73
CA SER A 109 23.71 1.82 -2.65
C SER A 109 22.98 3.14 -2.88
N HIS A 110 23.72 4.24 -3.01
CA HIS A 110 23.15 5.54 -3.36
C HIS A 110 22.36 5.47 -4.69
N TYR A 111 22.84 4.66 -5.64
CA TYR A 111 22.16 4.37 -6.89
C TYR A 111 20.79 3.72 -6.67
N LEU A 112 20.71 2.71 -5.81
CA LEU A 112 19.45 2.01 -5.53
C LEU A 112 18.42 2.93 -4.86
N ARG A 113 18.87 3.79 -3.93
CA ARG A 113 18.01 4.84 -3.35
C ARG A 113 17.51 5.82 -4.40
N ALA A 114 18.35 6.22 -5.35
CA ALA A 114 17.96 7.11 -6.44
C ALA A 114 16.91 6.44 -7.34
N VAL A 115 17.09 5.18 -7.70
CA VAL A 115 16.10 4.41 -8.49
C VAL A 115 14.75 4.35 -7.78
N HIS A 116 14.71 4.04 -6.49
CA HIS A 116 13.45 4.06 -5.73
C HIS A 116 12.84 5.46 -5.66
N GLY A 117 13.66 6.49 -5.48
CA GLY A 117 13.22 7.89 -5.45
C GLY A 117 12.56 8.32 -6.76
N VAL A 118 13.18 7.95 -7.89
CA VAL A 118 12.61 8.17 -9.23
C VAL A 118 11.32 7.37 -9.41
N GLY A 119 11.29 6.11 -8.99
CA GLY A 119 10.08 5.29 -9.02
C GLY A 119 8.92 5.90 -8.21
N LEU A 120 9.22 6.42 -7.01
CA LEU A 120 8.25 7.12 -6.17
C LEU A 120 7.74 8.40 -6.82
N ALA A 121 8.64 9.22 -7.37
CA ALA A 121 8.26 10.45 -8.07
C ALA A 121 7.37 10.14 -9.28
N LEU A 122 7.75 9.16 -10.10
CA LEU A 122 6.96 8.72 -11.25
C LEU A 122 5.60 8.20 -10.83
N THR A 123 5.53 7.43 -9.73
CA THR A 123 4.26 6.94 -9.16
C THR A 123 3.34 8.10 -8.78
N VAL A 124 3.86 9.11 -8.07
CA VAL A 124 3.07 10.28 -7.66
C VAL A 124 2.60 11.09 -8.88
N ILE A 125 3.48 11.37 -9.84
CA ILE A 125 3.18 12.08 -11.09
C ILE A 125 2.07 11.36 -11.86
N ALA A 126 2.23 10.05 -12.07
CA ALA A 126 1.25 9.24 -12.79
C ALA A 126 -0.09 9.14 -12.06
N ALA A 127 -0.07 8.99 -10.73
CA ALA A 127 -1.27 8.96 -9.90
C ALA A 127 -2.00 10.32 -9.94
N CYS A 128 -1.27 11.45 -9.92
CA CYS A 128 -1.85 12.79 -10.08
C CYS A 128 -2.51 12.94 -11.45
N GLY A 129 -1.84 12.53 -12.53
CA GLY A 129 -2.42 12.55 -13.86
C GLY A 129 -3.70 11.71 -13.95
N LEU A 130 -3.69 10.48 -13.44
CA LEU A 130 -4.88 9.62 -13.40
C LEU A 130 -6.01 10.22 -12.54
N GLY A 131 -5.65 10.79 -11.39
CA GLY A 131 -6.52 11.55 -10.52
C GLY A 131 -7.25 12.65 -11.27
N TYR A 132 -6.53 13.41 -12.11
CA TYR A 132 -7.11 14.48 -12.90
C TYR A 132 -8.01 13.94 -14.03
N VAL A 133 -7.54 12.95 -14.79
CA VAL A 133 -8.28 12.41 -15.95
C VAL A 133 -9.59 11.74 -15.54
N HIS A 134 -9.60 10.99 -14.43
CA HIS A 134 -10.73 10.13 -14.06
C HIS A 134 -11.54 10.62 -12.85
N PHE A 135 -10.98 11.49 -12.01
CA PHE A 135 -11.63 11.91 -10.75
C PHE A 135 -11.90 13.42 -10.67
N ALA A 136 -11.96 14.12 -11.82
CA ALA A 136 -12.21 15.56 -11.88
C ALA A 136 -13.51 16.02 -11.19
N GLN A 137 -14.57 15.19 -11.20
CA GLN A 137 -15.88 15.52 -10.60
C GLN A 137 -16.10 14.96 -9.19
N ALA A 138 -15.21 14.08 -8.71
CA ALA A 138 -15.40 13.35 -7.45
C ALA A 138 -14.87 14.09 -6.22
N ALA A 139 -14.03 15.12 -6.41
CA ALA A 139 -13.42 15.84 -5.31
C ALA A 139 -14.48 16.36 -4.35
N VAL A 140 -14.26 16.14 -3.05
CA VAL A 140 -15.16 16.48 -1.95
C VAL A 140 -15.75 17.86 -2.21
N LYS A 141 -17.02 17.92 -2.65
CA LYS A 141 -17.75 19.17 -2.94
C LYS A 141 -17.01 20.17 -3.84
N GLY A 142 -16.20 19.72 -4.80
CA GLY A 142 -15.48 20.60 -5.74
C GLY A 142 -14.38 21.46 -5.11
N THR A 143 -13.89 21.09 -3.93
CA THR A 143 -12.92 21.90 -3.17
C THR A 143 -11.53 21.94 -3.83
N PHE A 144 -11.06 20.81 -4.38
CA PHE A 144 -9.79 20.68 -5.08
C PHE A 144 -9.96 19.77 -6.31
N LEU A 145 -8.96 19.64 -7.18
CA LEU A 145 -9.01 18.74 -8.33
C LEU A 145 -8.58 17.32 -7.92
N GLY A 146 -9.19 16.27 -8.50
CA GLY A 146 -8.87 14.87 -8.16
C GLY A 146 -7.38 14.50 -8.27
N GLY A 147 -6.64 15.15 -9.17
CA GLY A 147 -5.19 15.05 -9.32
C GLY A 147 -4.38 16.27 -8.85
N GLY A 148 -5.05 17.27 -8.27
CA GLY A 148 -4.47 18.56 -7.91
C GLY A 148 -3.94 19.34 -9.12
N TRP A 149 -3.19 20.40 -8.85
CA TRP A 149 -2.53 21.21 -9.87
C TRP A 149 -1.50 20.42 -10.67
N LEU A 150 -0.79 19.48 -10.03
CA LEU A 150 0.18 18.64 -10.72
C LEU A 150 -0.50 17.73 -11.75
N GLY A 151 -1.62 17.11 -11.37
CA GLY A 151 -2.43 16.30 -12.26
C GLY A 151 -3.09 17.11 -13.38
N LEU A 152 -3.50 18.35 -13.12
CA LEU A 152 -3.99 19.28 -14.14
C LEU A 152 -2.94 19.51 -15.24
N VAL A 153 -1.70 19.78 -14.86
CA VAL A 153 -0.61 20.03 -15.82
C VAL A 153 -0.30 18.76 -16.63
N ILE A 154 -0.06 17.64 -15.96
CA ILE A 154 0.36 16.39 -16.63
C ILE A 154 -0.80 15.75 -17.40
N GLY A 155 -1.93 15.56 -16.72
CA GLY A 155 -3.11 14.93 -17.28
C GLY A 155 -3.76 15.78 -18.36
N GLY A 156 -3.84 17.11 -18.17
CA GLY A 156 -4.34 18.03 -19.18
C GLY A 156 -3.52 18.01 -20.46
N TRP A 157 -2.19 18.08 -20.34
CA TRP A 157 -1.28 17.98 -21.48
C TRP A 157 -1.40 16.64 -22.22
N LEU A 158 -1.46 15.52 -21.48
CA LEU A 158 -1.61 14.19 -22.09
C LEU A 158 -2.96 14.01 -22.79
N LEU A 159 -4.04 14.56 -22.23
CA LEU A 159 -5.36 14.55 -22.86
C LEU A 159 -5.38 15.32 -24.17
N GLU A 160 -4.72 16.47 -24.22
CA GLU A 160 -4.62 17.30 -25.42
C GLU A 160 -3.82 16.59 -26.53
N VAL A 161 -2.70 15.97 -26.19
CA VAL A 161 -1.79 15.37 -27.18
C VAL A 161 -2.23 13.97 -27.63
N PHE A 162 -2.69 13.13 -26.70
CA PHE A 162 -2.95 11.70 -26.96
C PHE A 162 -4.43 11.29 -26.86
N GLY A 163 -5.30 12.21 -26.47
CA GLY A 163 -6.70 11.93 -26.18
C GLY A 163 -6.91 11.08 -24.91
N PRO A 164 -8.17 10.79 -24.55
CA PRO A 164 -8.52 10.13 -23.28
C PRO A 164 -7.89 8.74 -23.09
N VAL A 165 -7.93 7.92 -24.14
CA VAL A 165 -7.42 6.54 -24.09
C VAL A 165 -5.90 6.54 -23.99
N GLY A 166 -5.21 7.30 -24.85
CA GLY A 166 -3.75 7.37 -24.87
C GLY A 166 -3.18 7.93 -23.57
N ALA A 167 -3.76 9.02 -23.06
CA ALA A 167 -3.39 9.60 -21.77
C ALA A 167 -3.49 8.56 -20.64
N THR A 168 -4.61 7.84 -20.57
CA THR A 168 -4.84 6.83 -19.53
C THR A 168 -3.83 5.70 -19.61
N VAL A 169 -3.56 5.17 -20.81
CA VAL A 169 -2.58 4.08 -21.01
C VAL A 169 -1.18 4.53 -20.59
N ILE A 170 -0.72 5.70 -21.02
CA ILE A 170 0.59 6.24 -20.67
C ILE A 170 0.72 6.40 -19.15
N LEU A 171 -0.30 6.98 -18.50
CA LEU A 171 -0.28 7.17 -17.06
C LEU A 171 -0.34 5.83 -16.29
N LEU A 172 -1.10 4.84 -16.77
CA LEU A 172 -1.12 3.51 -16.16
C LEU A 172 0.24 2.82 -16.27
N VAL A 173 0.88 2.88 -17.44
CA VAL A 173 2.24 2.34 -17.63
C VAL A 173 3.23 3.04 -16.70
N GLY A 174 3.16 4.37 -16.61
CA GLY A 174 3.98 5.16 -15.68
C GLY A 174 3.73 4.78 -14.22
N LEU A 175 2.48 4.58 -13.82
CA LEU A 175 2.11 4.20 -12.47
C LEU A 175 2.63 2.79 -12.12
N VAL A 176 2.40 1.83 -13.00
CA VAL A 176 2.83 0.42 -12.87
C VAL A 176 4.35 0.33 -12.82
N GLY A 177 5.05 0.99 -13.76
CA GLY A 177 6.52 1.03 -13.80
C GLY A 177 7.13 1.78 -12.62
N GLY A 178 6.54 2.92 -12.24
CA GLY A 178 6.92 3.69 -11.07
C GLY A 178 6.81 2.87 -9.79
N LEU A 179 5.69 2.14 -9.61
CA LEU A 179 5.47 1.29 -8.44
C LEU A 179 6.46 0.11 -8.41
N SER A 180 6.81 -0.45 -9.56
CA SER A 180 7.83 -1.50 -9.66
C SER A 180 9.19 -1.03 -9.16
N TRP A 181 9.66 0.13 -9.62
CA TRP A 181 10.92 0.71 -9.14
C TRP A 181 10.83 1.19 -7.69
N ALA A 182 9.68 1.71 -7.28
CA ALA A 182 9.45 2.19 -5.93
C ALA A 182 9.43 1.06 -4.90
N LEU A 183 8.85 -0.10 -5.20
CA LEU A 183 8.62 -1.20 -4.23
C LEU A 183 9.50 -2.43 -4.46
N ASP A 184 10.33 -2.47 -5.51
CA ASP A 184 11.05 -3.67 -5.96
C ASP A 184 10.11 -4.84 -6.30
N VAL A 185 8.90 -4.52 -6.79
CA VAL A 185 7.90 -5.52 -7.14
C VAL A 185 7.92 -5.75 -8.64
N SER A 186 8.21 -6.99 -9.03
CA SER A 186 7.95 -7.47 -10.38
C SER A 186 6.47 -7.73 -10.56
N TRP A 187 5.84 -7.10 -11.55
CA TRP A 187 4.43 -7.33 -11.87
C TRP A 187 4.17 -8.76 -12.33
N PHE A 188 5.12 -9.43 -12.96
CA PHE A 188 5.02 -10.85 -13.27
C PHE A 188 4.89 -11.67 -11.99
N THR A 189 5.75 -11.40 -11.00
CA THR A 189 5.65 -12.08 -9.69
C THR A 189 4.34 -11.74 -8.96
N ALA A 190 3.83 -10.52 -9.08
CA ALA A 190 2.54 -10.14 -8.53
C ALA A 190 1.40 -10.94 -9.21
N MET A 191 1.41 -11.02 -10.53
CA MET A 191 0.46 -11.81 -11.33
C MET A 191 0.52 -13.30 -10.95
N ASP A 192 1.71 -13.86 -10.82
CA ASP A 192 1.91 -15.26 -10.42
C ASP A 192 1.33 -15.53 -9.02
N ARG A 193 1.59 -14.65 -8.05
CA ARG A 193 1.05 -14.77 -6.68
C ARG A 193 -0.46 -14.63 -6.63
N ILE A 194 -1.03 -13.71 -7.41
CA ILE A 194 -2.48 -13.56 -7.51
C ILE A 194 -3.09 -14.81 -8.15
N GLY A 195 -2.50 -15.30 -9.25
CA GLY A 195 -2.91 -16.54 -9.90
C GLY A 195 -2.87 -17.73 -8.93
N GLU A 196 -1.78 -17.90 -8.20
CA GLU A 196 -1.64 -18.93 -7.17
C GLU A 196 -2.73 -18.81 -6.09
N ALA A 197 -2.99 -17.60 -5.58
CA ALA A 197 -4.02 -17.37 -4.57
C ALA A 197 -5.42 -17.74 -5.11
N VAL A 198 -5.73 -17.38 -6.35
CA VAL A 198 -7.00 -17.74 -7.02
C VAL A 198 -7.11 -19.26 -7.17
N PHE A 199 -6.07 -19.94 -7.65
CA PHE A 199 -6.09 -21.40 -7.78
C PHE A 199 -6.24 -22.10 -6.43
N ARG A 200 -5.56 -21.64 -5.39
CA ARG A 200 -5.72 -22.15 -4.02
C ARG A 200 -7.14 -21.96 -3.51
N ALA A 201 -7.73 -20.78 -3.72
CA ALA A 201 -9.10 -20.48 -3.32
C ALA A 201 -10.11 -21.38 -4.06
N LEU A 202 -9.94 -21.57 -5.36
CA LEU A 202 -10.78 -22.47 -6.16
C LEU A 202 -10.63 -23.93 -5.73
N ALA A 203 -9.41 -24.39 -5.44
CA ALA A 203 -9.17 -25.75 -4.94
C ALA A 203 -9.82 -25.96 -3.57
N ALA A 204 -9.71 -24.98 -2.66
CA ALA A 204 -10.37 -25.02 -1.36
C ALA A 204 -11.90 -25.04 -1.49
N ALA A 205 -12.47 -24.18 -2.34
CA ALA A 205 -13.91 -24.14 -2.59
C ALA A 205 -14.42 -25.46 -3.18
N ARG A 206 -13.67 -26.06 -4.11
CA ARG A 206 -13.98 -27.40 -4.66
C ARG A 206 -13.92 -28.47 -3.58
N GLY A 207 -12.88 -28.48 -2.74
CA GLY A 207 -12.74 -29.43 -1.64
C GLY A 207 -13.92 -29.37 -0.67
N VAL A 208 -14.32 -28.15 -0.28
CA VAL A 208 -15.52 -27.93 0.54
C VAL A 208 -16.76 -28.46 -0.19
N CYS A 209 -17.00 -28.07 -1.44
CA CYS A 209 -18.18 -28.52 -2.18
C CYS A 209 -18.29 -30.06 -2.28
N VAL A 210 -17.17 -30.74 -2.56
CA VAL A 210 -17.10 -32.21 -2.60
C VAL A 210 -17.40 -32.82 -1.24
N GLU A 211 -16.80 -32.30 -0.15
CA GLU A 211 -17.04 -32.82 1.20
C GLU A 211 -18.49 -32.66 1.65
N TRP A 212 -19.12 -31.53 1.29
CA TRP A 212 -20.55 -31.30 1.52
C TRP A 212 -21.43 -32.27 0.71
N LEU A 213 -21.08 -32.50 -0.56
CA LEU A 213 -21.78 -33.46 -1.41
C LEU A 213 -21.67 -34.89 -0.87
N ASP A 214 -20.49 -35.30 -0.41
CA ASP A 214 -20.22 -36.62 0.14
C ASP A 214 -20.93 -36.82 1.48
N LYS A 215 -20.97 -35.80 2.34
CA LYS A 215 -21.80 -35.82 3.57
C LYS A 215 -23.29 -35.97 3.24
N ALA A 216 -23.79 -35.25 2.23
CA ALA A 216 -25.18 -35.35 1.80
C ALA A 216 -25.53 -36.71 1.19
N LYS A 217 -24.63 -37.31 0.40
CA LYS A 217 -24.79 -38.67 -0.14
C LYS A 217 -24.68 -39.73 0.96
N GLY A 218 -23.73 -39.58 1.88
CA GLY A 218 -23.53 -40.46 3.03
C GLY A 218 -24.73 -40.47 3.97
N ALA A 219 -25.38 -39.31 4.20
CA ALA A 219 -26.61 -39.22 4.97
C ALA A 219 -27.77 -39.99 4.33
N ARG A 220 -27.91 -39.95 3.00
CA ARG A 220 -28.94 -40.72 2.27
C ARG A 220 -28.71 -42.22 2.36
N SER A 221 -27.46 -42.67 2.17
CA SER A 221 -27.12 -44.09 2.29
C SER A 221 -27.35 -44.64 3.71
N ARG A 222 -27.09 -43.84 4.76
CA ARG A 222 -27.39 -44.22 6.15
C ARG A 222 -28.89 -44.38 6.41
N ARG A 223 -29.73 -43.49 5.86
CA ARG A 223 -31.20 -43.59 5.96
C ARG A 223 -31.72 -44.87 5.31
N GLN A 224 -31.28 -45.16 4.08
CA GLN A 224 -31.67 -46.40 3.39
C GLN A 224 -31.27 -47.66 4.18
N ARG A 225 -30.06 -47.70 4.74
CA ARG A 225 -29.63 -48.83 5.59
C ARG A 225 -30.52 -48.97 6.84
N GLN A 226 -30.90 -47.87 7.47
CA GLN A 226 -31.78 -47.91 8.64
C GLN A 226 -33.21 -48.35 8.29
N GLU A 227 -33.74 -47.90 7.15
CA GLU A 227 -35.05 -48.32 6.63
C GLU A 227 -35.05 -49.82 6.29
N THR A 228 -34.05 -50.31 5.56
CA THR A 228 -33.91 -51.74 5.24
C THR A 228 -33.77 -52.59 6.51
N VAL A 229 -32.99 -52.15 7.50
CA VAL A 229 -32.85 -52.88 8.78
C VAL A 229 -34.15 -52.85 9.58
N ALA A 230 -34.86 -51.73 9.61
CA ALA A 230 -36.16 -51.61 10.29
C ALA A 230 -37.24 -52.48 9.61
N GLU A 231 -37.23 -52.55 8.28
CA GLU A 231 -38.10 -53.43 7.49
C GLU A 231 -37.82 -54.90 7.77
N ILE A 232 -36.55 -55.32 7.71
CA ILE A 232 -36.13 -56.69 8.07
C ILE A 232 -36.57 -57.04 9.49
N ARG A 233 -36.41 -56.10 10.44
CA ARG A 233 -36.84 -56.28 11.83
C ARG A 233 -38.35 -56.45 11.95
N ARG A 234 -39.15 -55.62 11.25
CA ARG A 234 -40.61 -55.74 11.21
C ARG A 234 -41.06 -57.07 10.60
N VAL A 235 -40.45 -57.52 9.50
CA VAL A 235 -40.74 -58.82 8.88
C VAL A 235 -40.41 -59.97 9.83
N ARG A 236 -39.33 -59.84 10.61
CA ARG A 236 -38.94 -60.84 11.61
C ARG A 236 -39.88 -60.86 12.82
N GLU A 237 -40.40 -59.72 13.24
CA GLU A 237 -41.41 -59.60 14.31
C GLU A 237 -42.80 -60.10 13.86
N HIS A 238 -43.13 -60.05 12.56
CA HIS A 238 -44.40 -60.55 12.00
C HIS A 238 -44.41 -62.05 11.67
N LYS A 239 -43.26 -62.74 11.72
CA LYS A 239 -43.21 -64.21 11.63
C LYS A 239 -43.38 -64.78 13.03
N GLU A 240 -44.54 -65.37 13.32
CA GLU A 240 -44.77 -66.11 14.56
C GLU A 240 -43.77 -67.27 14.72
N PRO A 241 -43.35 -67.59 15.96
CA PRO A 241 -42.39 -68.65 16.22
C PRO A 241 -42.94 -70.00 15.74
N PRO A 242 -42.09 -70.86 15.16
CA PRO A 242 -42.51 -72.20 14.76
C PRO A 242 -43.01 -72.96 16.00
N ARG A 243 -44.22 -73.51 15.89
CA ARG A 243 -44.88 -74.33 16.92
C ARG A 243 -44.06 -75.58 17.26
#